data_AF-A0A2G6D301-F1
#
_entry.id   AF-A0A2G6D301-F1
#
_cell.length_a   1.000
_cell.length_b   1.000
_cell.length_c   1.000
_cell.angle_alpha   90.00
_cell.angle_beta   90.00
_cell.angle_gamma   90.00
#
_symmetry.space_group_name_H-M   'P 1'
#
loop_
_entity.id
_entity.type
_entity.pdbx_description
1 polymer ?
#
loop_
_entity_poly.entity_id
_entity_poly.type
_entity_poly.pdbx_seq_one_letter_code
_entity_poly.pdbx_strand_id
1 'polypeptide(L)' 'MARYSDTRRQSGDQLKGMEIFEITPIILGGSPTDPANKTALTRRQHIDACRYWNEKIQELRSQKKQ' A
#
# COMPACT_ATOMS: atom_id res chain seq x y z
N MET A 1 3.27 -14.98 -30.38
CA MET A 1 3.24 -13.73 -29.59
C MET A 1 1.83 -13.56 -29.03
N ALA A 2 1.65 -13.60 -27.72
CA ALA A 2 0.36 -13.29 -27.10
C ALA A 2 0.02 -11.82 -27.37
N ARG A 3 -1.25 -11.52 -27.72
CA ARG A 3 -1.65 -10.14 -27.96
C ARG A 3 -1.67 -9.39 -26.64
N TYR A 4 -1.32 -8.10 -26.67
CA TYR A 4 -1.26 -7.20 -25.50
C TYR A 4 -2.58 -7.17 -24.69
N SER A 5 -3.70 -7.55 -25.32
CA SER A 5 -5.01 -7.71 -24.67
C SER A 5 -5.13 -8.94 -23.77
N ASP A 6 -4.39 -10.01 -24.05
CA ASP A 6 -4.53 -11.29 -23.36
C ASP A 6 -3.74 -11.29 -22.05
N THR A 7 -2.57 -10.65 -22.03
CA THR A 7 -1.78 -10.43 -20.81
C THR A 7 -2.50 -9.53 -19.80
N ARG A 8 -3.18 -8.47 -20.26
CA ARG A 8 -3.93 -7.54 -19.39
C ARG A 8 -5.13 -8.22 -18.71
N ARG A 9 -5.77 -9.21 -19.38
CA ARG A 9 -6.88 -9.99 -18.80
C ARG A 9 -6.41 -10.99 -17.74
N GLN A 10 -5.24 -11.61 -17.92
CA GLN A 10 -4.68 -12.52 -16.92
C GLN A 10 -4.27 -11.81 -15.63
N SER A 11 -3.73 -10.58 -15.71
CA SER A 11 -3.37 -9.78 -14.53
C SER A 11 -4.58 -9.16 -13.82
N GLY A 12 -5.67 -8.89 -14.54
CA GLY A 12 -6.88 -8.28 -13.98
C GLY A 12 -7.63 -9.16 -12.98
N ASP A 13 -7.51 -10.47 -13.09
CA ASP A 13 -8.14 -11.41 -12.15
C ASP A 13 -7.39 -11.48 -10.81
N GLN A 14 -6.06 -11.38 -10.83
CA GLN A 14 -5.21 -11.44 -9.64
C GLN A 14 -5.35 -10.21 -8.72
N LEU A 15 -5.73 -9.06 -9.27
CA LEU A 15 -5.90 -7.80 -8.52
C LEU A 15 -7.36 -7.55 -8.09
N LYS A 16 -8.27 -8.46 -8.44
CA LYS A 16 -9.69 -8.29 -8.14
C LYS A 16 -9.93 -8.34 -6.63
N GLY A 17 -10.53 -7.29 -6.09
CA GLY A 17 -10.79 -7.17 -4.65
C GLY A 17 -9.58 -6.74 -3.81
N MET A 18 -8.47 -6.35 -4.47
CA MET A 18 -7.33 -5.72 -3.82
C MET A 18 -7.44 -4.19 -3.88
N GLU A 19 -6.83 -3.54 -2.90
CA GLU A 19 -6.75 -2.09 -2.75
C GLU A 19 -5.29 -1.66 -2.95
N ILE A 20 -5.08 -0.56 -3.68
CA ILE A 20 -3.76 0.06 -3.80
C ILE A 20 -3.47 0.77 -2.48
N PHE A 21 -2.29 0.51 -1.92
CA PHE A 21 -1.84 1.07 -0.65
C PHE A 21 -0.42 1.64 -0.77
N GLU A 22 -0.17 2.79 -0.15
CA GLU A 22 1.17 3.34 0.00
C GLU A 22 1.99 2.57 1.05
N ILE A 23 3.11 1.96 0.66
CA ILE A 23 3.96 1.18 1.57
C ILE A 23 4.45 2.05 2.74
N THR A 24 4.96 3.25 2.44
CA THR A 24 5.39 4.26 3.40
C THR A 24 4.40 5.44 3.38
N PRO A 25 3.83 5.84 4.55
CA PRO A 25 2.93 6.98 4.65
C PRO A 25 3.60 8.32 4.31
N ILE A 26 2.83 9.24 3.73
CA ILE A 26 3.31 10.59 3.38
C ILE A 26 3.85 11.35 4.60
N ILE A 27 3.18 11.23 5.75
CA ILE A 27 3.62 11.88 7.00
C ILE A 27 5.01 11.40 7.49
N LEU A 28 5.47 10.25 6.99
CA LEU A 28 6.79 9.69 7.27
C LEU A 28 7.76 9.84 6.10
N GLY A 29 7.42 10.64 5.07
CA GLY A 29 8.27 10.92 3.92
C GLY A 29 8.02 10.01 2.70
N GLY A 30 7.00 9.17 2.72
CA GLY A 30 6.63 8.36 1.55
C GLY A 30 6.09 9.22 0.39
N SER A 31 6.45 8.86 -0.85
CA SER A 31 5.96 9.54 -2.05
C SER A 31 4.64 8.93 -2.54
N PRO A 32 3.58 9.73 -2.75
CA PRO A 32 2.31 9.23 -3.28
C PRO A 32 2.35 8.98 -4.80
N THR A 33 3.33 9.54 -5.51
CA THR A 33 3.47 9.42 -6.97
C THR A 33 4.49 8.37 -7.39
N ASP A 34 5.33 7.89 -6.46
CA ASP A 34 6.30 6.83 -6.73
C ASP A 34 5.60 5.47 -6.85
N PRO A 35 5.65 4.79 -8.01
CA PRO A 35 5.09 3.44 -8.17
C PRO A 35 5.75 2.41 -7.25
N ALA A 36 7.03 2.60 -6.89
CA ALA A 36 7.73 1.70 -5.98
C ALA A 36 7.21 1.79 -4.54
N ASN A 37 6.54 2.89 -4.17
CA ASN A 37 5.86 3.04 -2.89
C ASN A 37 4.42 2.50 -2.92
N LYS A 38 4.01 1.75 -3.95
CA LYS A 38 2.66 1.19 -4.07
C LYS A 38 2.67 -0.32 -3.99
N THR A 39 1.69 -0.87 -3.29
CA THR A 39 1.43 -2.29 -3.25
C THR A 39 -0.07 -2.57 -3.34
N ALA A 40 -0.44 -3.78 -3.75
CA ALA A 40 -1.82 -4.24 -3.74
C ALA A 40 -2.03 -5.08 -2.48
N LEU A 41 -3.06 -4.75 -1.70
CA LEU A 41 -3.43 -5.46 -0.47
C LEU A 41 -4.86 -5.96 -0.56
N THR A 42 -5.16 -7.11 0.06
CA THR A 42 -6.56 -7.43 0.37
C THR A 42 -7.14 -6.43 1.36
N ARG A 43 -8.47 -6.28 1.41
CA ARG A 43 -9.14 -5.39 2.36
C ARG A 43 -8.73 -5.62 3.82
N ARG A 44 -8.52 -6.89 4.21
CA ARG A 44 -8.05 -7.25 5.55
C ARG A 44 -6.62 -6.75 5.80
N GLN A 45 -5.71 -7.00 4.87
CA GLN A 45 -4.33 -6.53 4.97
C GLN A 45 -4.25 -5.00 5.01
N HIS A 46 -5.09 -4.28 4.27
CA HIS A 46 -5.16 -2.82 4.35
C HIS A 46 -5.54 -2.36 5.78
N ILE A 47 -6.59 -2.95 6.38
CA ILE A 47 -6.98 -2.63 7.76
C ILE A 47 -5.81 -2.88 8.73
N ASP A 48 -5.13 -4.01 8.60
CA ASP A 48 -3.99 -4.37 9.45
C ASP A 48 -2.81 -3.39 9.25
N ALA A 49 -2.50 -3.00 8.01
CA ALA A 49 -1.45 -2.03 7.70
C ALA A 49 -1.76 -0.63 8.27
N CYS A 50 -3.03 -0.18 8.19
CA CYS A 50 -3.46 1.07 8.82
C CYS A 50 -3.27 1.04 10.35
N ARG A 51 -3.62 -0.07 11.01
CA ARG A 51 -3.43 -0.22 12.47
C ARG A 51 -1.96 -0.13 12.84
N TYR A 52 -1.11 -0.89 12.14
CA TYR A 52 0.34 -0.87 12.33
C TYR A 52 0.91 0.55 12.21
N TRP A 53 0.58 1.28 11.14
CA TRP A 53 1.11 2.63 10.94
C TRP A 53 0.58 3.62 11.96
N ASN A 54 -0.69 3.51 12.37
CA ASN A 54 -1.24 4.35 13.42
C ASN A 54 -0.50 4.15 14.75
N GLU A 55 -0.26 2.90 15.15
CA GLU A 55 0.51 2.57 16.36
C GLU A 55 1.95 3.10 16.26
N LYS A 56 2.62 2.86 15.13
CA LYS A 56 4.00 3.31 14.93
C LYS A 56 4.12 4.84 14.94
N ILE A 57 3.18 5.55 14.32
CA ILE A 57 3.16 7.02 14.32
C ILE A 57 2.93 7.56 15.74
N GLN A 58 2.07 6.92 16.55
CA GLN A 58 1.88 7.31 17.95
C GLN A 58 3.16 7.11 18.77
N GLU A 59 3.83 5.96 18.61
CA GLU A 59 5.12 5.69 19.25
C GLU A 59 6.15 6.78 18.91
N LEU A 60 6.34 7.07 17.61
CA LEU A 60 7.27 8.10 17.14
C LEU A 60 6.93 9.50 17.68
N ARG A 61 5.64 9.82 17.79
CA ARG A 61 5.18 11.10 18.36
C ARG A 61 5.43 11.19 19.86
N SER A 62 5.30 10.10 20.60
CA SER A 62 5.61 10.07 22.03
C SER A 62 7.10 10.24 22.31
N GLN A 63 7.98 9.62 21.50
CA GLN A 63 9.43 9.76 21.62
C GLN A 63 9.92 11.19 21.40
N LYS A 64 9.33 11.92 20.43
CA LYS A 64 9.69 13.32 20.16
C LYS A 64 9.28 14.32 21.26
N LYS A 65 8.42 13.92 22.20
CA LYS A 65 7.95 14.77 23.31
C LYS A 65 8.81 14.66 24.56
N GLN A 66 9.73 13.70 24.62
CA GLN A 66 10.73 13.53 25.68
C GLN A 66 12.03 14.22 25.27
#